data_AF-A0A4Q4CJ45-F1
#
_entry.id   AF-A0A4Q4CJ45-F1
#
_cell.length_a   1.000
_cell.length_b   1.000
_cell.length_c   1.000
_cell.angle_alpha   90.00
_cell.angle_beta   90.00
_cell.angle_gamma   90.00
#
_symmetry.space_group_name_H-M   'P 1'
#
loop_
_entity.id
_entity.type
_entity.pdbx_description
1 polymer ?
#
loop_
_entity_poly.entity_id
_entity_poly.type
_entity_poly.pdbx_seq_one_letter_code
_entity_poly.pdbx_strand_id
1 'polypeptide(L)'
;TWHDGIEALPPGPAIVLANEFFDALPIRQFIRRGGGWQERFVEAGHWREQPAEAAPPLPEAAPEGAVLEHCAPALAMVRQLAARGATLLAIDYGPAEAGFGDSLQAMASHRRADPLAAPGSVDLTAHVAFPALAAAAREAGAAAHGPLPMGLFLQRLGLMSRAAILARLSPRHAGTILSGAERLVAPEGMGRLFKALCLCHPGLAIPPGFEPA
;
A
#
# COMPACT_ATOMS: atom_id res chain seq x y z
N THR A 1 23.12 -0.59 -9.75
CA THR A 1 22.88 -1.91 -10.38
C THR A 1 21.39 -2.12 -10.47
N TRP A 2 20.92 -2.96 -11.39
CA TRP A 2 19.52 -3.37 -11.48
C TRP A 2 19.42 -4.83 -11.06
N HIS A 3 18.33 -5.19 -10.39
CA HIS A 3 18.10 -6.51 -9.81
C HIS A 3 16.64 -6.91 -10.04
N ASP A 4 16.42 -8.15 -10.48
CA ASP A 4 15.06 -8.64 -10.79
C ASP A 4 14.25 -8.98 -9.53
N GLY A 5 14.91 -9.15 -8.39
CA GLY A 5 14.28 -9.51 -7.13
C GLY A 5 15.14 -9.22 -5.90
N ILE A 6 14.54 -9.34 -4.72
CA ILE A 6 15.18 -9.01 -3.43
C ILE A 6 16.33 -9.95 -3.11
N GLU A 7 16.25 -11.20 -3.55
CA GLU A 7 17.26 -12.23 -3.41
C GLU A 7 18.57 -11.89 -4.12
N ALA A 8 18.52 -11.11 -5.21
CA ALA A 8 19.70 -10.66 -5.94
C ALA A 8 20.36 -9.42 -5.31
N LEU A 9 19.71 -8.78 -4.32
CA LEU A 9 20.28 -7.61 -3.66
C LEU A 9 21.56 -7.98 -2.89
N PRO A 10 22.60 -7.13 -2.93
CA PRO A 10 23.79 -7.31 -2.11
C PRO A 10 23.45 -7.46 -0.62
N PRO A 11 24.27 -8.21 0.14
CA PRO A 11 24.07 -8.34 1.58
C PRO A 11 24.35 -7.02 2.29
N GLY A 12 23.78 -6.88 3.49
CA GLY A 12 24.01 -5.74 4.39
C GLY A 12 22.74 -4.92 4.66
N PRO A 13 22.86 -3.91 5.55
CA PRO A 13 21.74 -3.03 5.87
C PRO A 13 21.25 -2.27 4.64
N ALA A 14 19.94 -2.15 4.49
CA ALA A 14 19.32 -1.43 3.38
C ALA A 14 18.18 -0.54 3.86
N ILE A 15 18.02 0.61 3.19
CA ILE A 15 16.80 1.42 3.24
C ILE A 15 16.09 1.20 1.91
N VAL A 16 14.88 0.68 1.97
CA VAL A 16 14.03 0.34 0.82
C VAL A 16 12.88 1.34 0.77
N LEU A 17 12.66 1.91 -0.41
CA LEU A 17 11.58 2.86 -0.66
C LEU A 17 10.59 2.20 -1.63
N ALA A 18 9.33 2.10 -1.22
CA ALA A 18 8.24 1.56 -2.03
C ALA A 18 7.13 2.62 -2.10
N ASN A 19 7.11 3.41 -3.17
CA ASN A 19 6.07 4.41 -3.41
C ASN A 19 5.19 3.93 -4.56
N GLU A 20 3.89 3.72 -4.32
CA GLU A 20 2.93 3.22 -5.33
C GLU A 20 3.47 1.93 -5.99
N PHE A 21 3.89 1.00 -5.14
CA PHE A 21 4.47 -0.27 -5.57
C PHE A 21 3.57 -1.44 -5.19
N PHE A 22 2.94 -1.38 -4.01
CA PHE A 22 2.16 -2.49 -3.48
C PHE A 22 0.76 -2.54 -4.09
N ASP A 23 0.21 -1.41 -4.53
CA ASP A 23 -1.10 -1.31 -5.18
C ASP A 23 -1.15 -1.99 -6.56
N ALA A 24 0.01 -2.08 -7.22
CA ALA A 24 0.19 -2.74 -8.52
C ALA A 24 0.44 -4.27 -8.39
N LEU A 25 0.58 -4.81 -7.17
CA LEU A 25 0.80 -6.24 -6.98
C LEU A 25 -0.51 -7.04 -7.09
N PRO A 26 -0.46 -8.28 -7.63
CA PRO A 26 -1.66 -9.05 -7.88
C PRO A 26 -2.34 -9.47 -6.58
N ILE A 27 -3.65 -9.24 -6.52
CA ILE A 27 -4.52 -9.66 -5.42
C ILE A 27 -5.36 -10.87 -5.80
N ARG A 28 -5.72 -11.67 -4.80
CA ARG A 28 -6.84 -12.63 -4.87
C ARG A 28 -8.01 -12.02 -4.11
N GLN A 29 -9.24 -12.28 -4.58
CA GLN A 29 -10.45 -11.75 -3.97
C GLN A 29 -11.31 -12.91 -3.45
N PHE A 30 -11.72 -12.83 -2.19
CA PHE A 30 -12.58 -13.83 -1.54
C PHE A 30 -13.88 -13.17 -1.10
N ILE A 31 -15.00 -13.79 -1.42
CA ILE A 31 -16.34 -13.25 -1.19
C ILE A 31 -17.08 -14.19 -0.25
N ARG A 32 -17.61 -13.67 0.87
CA ARG A 32 -18.37 -14.49 1.81
C ARG A 32 -19.69 -14.87 1.16
N ARG A 33 -19.90 -16.17 0.93
CA ARG A 33 -21.18 -16.74 0.47
C ARG A 33 -21.53 -17.97 1.29
N GLY A 34 -22.77 -18.06 1.76
CA GLY A 34 -23.30 -19.31 2.35
C GLY A 34 -22.45 -19.84 3.51
N GLY A 35 -21.85 -18.93 4.30
CA GLY A 35 -21.02 -19.29 5.46
C GLY A 35 -19.55 -19.61 5.17
N GLY A 36 -19.11 -19.55 3.90
CA GLY A 36 -17.71 -19.80 3.51
C GLY A 36 -17.16 -18.74 2.55
N TRP A 37 -15.87 -18.83 2.26
CA TRP A 37 -15.25 -18.03 1.20
C TRP A 37 -15.47 -18.67 -0.17
N GLN A 38 -15.95 -17.88 -1.11
CA GLN A 38 -15.83 -18.15 -2.54
C GLN A 38 -14.67 -17.32 -3.09
N GLU A 39 -13.75 -17.92 -3.83
CA GLU A 39 -12.72 -17.16 -4.54
C GLU A 39 -13.32 -16.59 -5.83
N ARG A 40 -13.12 -15.28 -6.05
CA ARG A 40 -13.45 -14.59 -7.30
C ARG A 40 -12.24 -14.58 -8.22
N PHE A 41 -12.41 -15.09 -9.43
CA PHE A 41 -11.36 -15.18 -10.45
C PHE A 41 -11.94 -14.90 -11.84
N VAL A 42 -11.06 -14.88 -12.86
CA VAL A 42 -11.43 -14.64 -14.25
C VAL A 42 -11.38 -15.95 -15.03
N GLU A 43 -12.48 -16.29 -15.68
CA GLU A 43 -12.60 -17.44 -16.59
C GLU A 43 -13.25 -16.98 -17.90
N ALA A 44 -12.62 -17.28 -19.03
CA ALA A 44 -13.14 -16.92 -20.36
C ALA A 44 -13.61 -15.45 -20.47
N GLY A 45 -12.87 -14.52 -19.85
CA GLY A 45 -13.18 -13.08 -19.87
C GLY A 45 -14.30 -12.64 -18.93
N HIS A 46 -14.77 -13.50 -18.03
CA HIS A 46 -15.85 -13.20 -17.09
C HIS A 46 -15.44 -13.47 -15.65
N TRP A 47 -16.02 -12.74 -14.72
CA TRP A 47 -15.92 -13.06 -13.30
C TRP A 47 -16.62 -14.38 -12.99
N ARG A 48 -15.96 -15.23 -12.22
CA ARG A 48 -16.48 -16.47 -11.65
C ARG A 48 -16.20 -16.50 -10.15
N GLU A 49 -17.10 -17.14 -9.42
CA GLU A 49 -16.97 -17.44 -7.99
C GLU A 49 -17.03 -18.96 -7.81
N GLN A 50 -16.12 -19.52 -7.01
CA GLN A 50 -16.16 -20.94 -6.60
C GLN A 50 -15.65 -21.12 -5.18
N PRO A 51 -15.96 -22.24 -4.48
CA PRO A 51 -15.47 -22.45 -3.13
C PRO A 51 -13.94 -22.35 -3.07
N ALA A 52 -13.42 -21.54 -2.15
CA ALA A 52 -11.99 -21.30 -2.06
C ALA A 52 -11.26 -22.50 -1.43
N GLU A 53 -10.30 -23.09 -2.14
CA GLU A 53 -9.48 -24.20 -1.61
C GLU A 53 -8.45 -23.72 -0.59
N ALA A 54 -7.87 -22.53 -0.84
CA ALA A 54 -6.87 -21.91 0.02
C ALA A 54 -7.20 -20.42 0.20
N ALA A 55 -7.88 -20.11 1.30
CA ALA A 55 -8.25 -18.75 1.69
C ALA A 55 -7.71 -18.41 3.09
N PRO A 56 -7.50 -17.13 3.40
CA PRO A 56 -7.31 -16.69 4.78
C PRO A 56 -8.49 -17.11 5.68
N PRO A 57 -8.28 -17.26 7.01
CA PRO A 57 -9.35 -17.56 7.94
C PRO A 57 -10.54 -16.60 7.77
N LEU A 58 -11.76 -17.12 7.71
CA LEU A 58 -12.99 -16.32 7.66
C LEU A 58 -13.28 -15.75 9.05
N PRO A 59 -13.22 -14.42 9.25
CA PRO A 59 -13.60 -13.84 10.53
C PRO A 59 -15.10 -14.02 10.77
N GLU A 60 -15.49 -14.39 11.98
CA GLU A 60 -16.90 -14.60 12.35
C GLU A 60 -17.76 -13.34 12.08
N ALA A 61 -17.18 -12.16 12.30
CA ALA A 61 -17.80 -10.87 12.09
C ALA A 61 -17.93 -10.44 10.61
N ALA A 62 -17.34 -11.16 9.66
CA ALA A 62 -17.39 -10.79 8.23
C ALA A 62 -18.82 -10.95 7.69
N PRO A 63 -19.57 -9.93 7.25
CA PRO A 63 -20.95 -10.13 6.80
C PRO A 63 -21.08 -10.93 5.49
N GLU A 64 -22.27 -11.47 5.19
CA GLU A 64 -22.55 -12.06 3.86
C GLU A 64 -22.25 -11.04 2.75
N GLY A 65 -21.54 -11.47 1.71
CA GLY A 65 -21.06 -10.59 0.64
C GLY A 65 -19.84 -9.73 0.97
N ALA A 66 -19.23 -9.87 2.15
CA ALA A 66 -17.94 -9.26 2.44
C ALA A 66 -16.89 -9.70 1.40
N VAL A 67 -16.08 -8.75 0.92
CA VAL A 67 -14.97 -9.00 0.00
C VAL A 67 -13.65 -8.82 0.75
N LEU A 68 -12.83 -9.87 0.78
CA LEU A 68 -11.46 -9.84 1.30
C LEU A 68 -10.49 -9.85 0.12
N GLU A 69 -9.64 -8.84 0.05
CA GLU A 69 -8.55 -8.79 -0.92
C GLU A 69 -7.24 -9.21 -0.25
N HIS A 70 -6.53 -10.16 -0.87
CA HIS A 70 -5.34 -10.77 -0.31
C HIS A 70 -4.17 -10.72 -1.30
N CYS A 71 -3.09 -10.04 -0.93
CA CYS A 71 -1.88 -9.92 -1.73
C CYS A 71 -0.74 -10.77 -1.16
N ALA A 72 -0.72 -12.08 -1.46
CA ALA A 72 0.33 -12.98 -0.97
C ALA A 72 1.76 -12.54 -1.37
N PRO A 73 2.02 -12.03 -2.59
CA PRO A 73 3.35 -11.55 -2.96
C PRO A 73 3.84 -10.37 -2.11
N ALA A 74 2.96 -9.41 -1.79
CA ALA A 74 3.31 -8.29 -0.91
C ALA A 74 3.74 -8.77 0.49
N LEU A 75 3.00 -9.72 1.07
CA LEU A 75 3.31 -10.29 2.37
C LEU A 75 4.62 -11.07 2.36
N ALA A 76 4.87 -11.87 1.32
CA ALA A 76 6.14 -12.60 1.16
C ALA A 76 7.32 -11.62 1.05
N MET A 77 7.16 -10.56 0.27
CA MET A 77 8.16 -9.52 0.08
C MET A 77 8.52 -8.82 1.38
N VAL A 78 7.51 -8.41 2.14
CA VAL A 78 7.71 -7.77 3.45
C VAL A 78 8.44 -8.69 4.41
N ARG A 79 8.08 -9.99 4.48
CA ARG A 79 8.79 -10.97 5.31
C ARG A 79 10.25 -11.13 4.88
N GLN A 80 10.52 -11.17 3.59
CA GLN A 80 11.88 -11.28 3.06
C GLN A 80 12.73 -10.04 3.39
N LEU A 81 12.17 -8.83 3.27
CA LEU A 81 12.86 -7.60 3.66
C LEU A 81 13.14 -7.54 5.17
N ALA A 82 12.15 -7.91 5.98
CA ALA A 82 12.29 -7.98 7.44
C ALA A 82 13.39 -8.98 7.86
N ALA A 83 13.39 -10.18 7.28
CA ALA A 83 14.40 -11.21 7.56
C ALA A 83 15.83 -10.77 7.17
N ARG A 84 15.98 -9.87 6.19
CA ARG A 84 17.26 -9.27 5.81
C ARG A 84 17.71 -8.14 6.74
N GLY A 85 16.86 -7.69 7.67
CA GLY A 85 17.11 -6.52 8.50
C GLY A 85 17.01 -5.20 7.73
N ALA A 86 16.30 -5.16 6.60
CA ALA A 86 16.08 -3.93 5.86
C ALA A 86 15.08 -3.02 6.57
N THR A 87 15.25 -1.70 6.40
CA THR A 87 14.23 -0.70 6.74
C THR A 87 13.42 -0.38 5.50
N LEU A 88 12.11 -0.61 5.52
CA LEU A 88 11.18 -0.30 4.44
C LEU A 88 10.37 0.95 4.79
N LEU A 89 10.31 1.92 3.89
CA LEU A 89 9.28 2.96 3.85
C LEU A 89 8.33 2.67 2.69
N ALA A 90 7.09 2.29 3.02
CA ALA A 90 6.01 2.10 2.06
C ALA A 90 5.07 3.30 2.09
N ILE A 91 4.85 3.92 0.93
CA ILE A 91 3.87 4.99 0.73
C ILE A 91 2.92 4.54 -0.38
N ASP A 92 1.67 4.33 -0.01
CA ASP A 92 0.68 3.81 -0.94
C ASP A 92 -0.73 4.17 -0.43
N TYR A 93 -1.75 3.94 -1.24
CA TYR A 93 -3.14 4.21 -0.82
C TYR A 93 -3.88 2.93 -0.44
N GLY A 94 -4.67 3.07 0.61
CA GLY A 94 -5.37 1.94 1.20
C GLY A 94 -5.83 2.23 2.62
N PRO A 95 -6.58 1.29 3.21
CA PRO A 95 -7.10 1.44 4.56
C PRO A 95 -5.99 1.31 5.61
N ALA A 96 -6.09 2.12 6.66
CA ALA A 96 -5.21 2.00 7.83
C ALA A 96 -5.66 0.89 8.79
N GLU A 97 -6.92 0.47 8.68
CA GLU A 97 -7.56 -0.54 9.52
C GLU A 97 -7.94 -1.75 8.67
N ALA A 98 -7.99 -2.93 9.30
CA ALA A 98 -8.42 -4.13 8.60
C ALA A 98 -9.91 -4.04 8.30
N GLY A 99 -10.33 -4.48 7.12
CA GLY A 99 -11.71 -4.41 6.71
C GLY A 99 -11.97 -5.19 5.43
N PHE A 100 -13.23 -5.16 5.02
CA PHE A 100 -13.70 -5.78 3.78
C PHE A 100 -14.05 -4.70 2.77
N GLY A 101 -13.81 -4.96 1.50
CA GLY A 101 -14.09 -4.03 0.42
C GLY A 101 -13.56 -4.56 -0.91
N ASP A 102 -14.25 -4.18 -1.97
CA ASP A 102 -13.79 -4.39 -3.34
C ASP A 102 -13.09 -3.11 -3.78
N SER A 103 -11.77 -3.17 -3.97
CA SER A 103 -10.97 -2.00 -4.30
C SER A 103 -10.29 -2.09 -5.65
N LEU A 104 -10.30 -3.27 -6.28
CA LEU A 104 -9.79 -3.47 -7.63
C LEU A 104 -10.43 -2.48 -8.60
N GLN A 105 -9.60 -1.64 -9.19
CA GLN A 105 -9.99 -0.61 -10.14
C GLN A 105 -9.13 -0.72 -11.40
N ALA A 106 -9.76 -0.41 -12.53
CA ALA A 106 -9.05 -0.18 -13.77
C ALA A 106 -9.14 1.29 -14.15
N MET A 107 -8.04 1.85 -14.62
CA MET A 107 -7.94 3.24 -15.06
C MET A 107 -7.44 3.30 -16.49
N ALA A 108 -8.19 4.01 -17.34
CA ALA A 108 -7.84 4.26 -18.73
C ALA A 108 -8.08 5.75 -19.05
N SER A 109 -7.04 6.45 -19.52
CA SER A 109 -7.12 7.87 -19.87
C SER A 109 -7.76 8.73 -18.75
N HIS A 110 -7.29 8.52 -17.51
CA HIS A 110 -7.78 9.21 -16.30
C HIS A 110 -9.27 8.99 -15.97
N ARG A 111 -9.87 7.89 -16.44
CA ARG A 111 -11.25 7.50 -16.12
C ARG A 111 -11.31 6.05 -15.68
N ARG A 112 -12.29 5.73 -14.83
CA ARG A 112 -12.60 4.35 -14.47
C ARG A 112 -12.94 3.55 -15.72
N ALA A 113 -12.40 2.36 -15.80
CA ALA A 113 -12.65 1.38 -16.84
C ALA A 113 -13.14 0.07 -16.21
N ASP A 114 -13.67 -0.81 -17.03
CA ASP A 114 -13.92 -2.20 -16.64
C ASP A 114 -12.57 -2.97 -16.68
N PRO A 115 -12.15 -3.61 -15.57
CA PRO A 115 -10.92 -4.41 -15.52
C PRO A 115 -10.84 -5.52 -16.56
N LEU A 116 -11.98 -6.04 -17.05
CA LEU A 116 -12.03 -7.14 -18.01
C LEU A 116 -12.21 -6.70 -19.47
N ALA A 117 -12.47 -5.41 -19.73
CA ALA A 117 -12.84 -4.96 -21.08
C ALA A 117 -11.69 -4.99 -22.09
N ALA A 118 -10.47 -4.67 -21.67
CA ALA A 118 -9.30 -4.67 -22.56
C ALA A 118 -8.00 -5.01 -21.79
N PRO A 119 -7.83 -6.29 -21.39
CA PRO A 119 -6.67 -6.72 -20.59
C PRO A 119 -5.33 -6.35 -21.23
N GLY A 120 -4.42 -5.81 -20.43
CA GLY A 120 -3.10 -5.34 -20.86
C GLY A 120 -3.08 -3.91 -21.44
N SER A 121 -4.23 -3.26 -21.63
CA SER A 121 -4.32 -1.89 -22.15
C SER A 121 -4.81 -0.85 -21.14
N VAL A 122 -5.20 -1.30 -19.94
CA VAL A 122 -5.67 -0.47 -18.84
C VAL A 122 -4.80 -0.72 -17.63
N ASP A 123 -4.60 0.32 -16.82
CA ASP A 123 -3.85 0.24 -15.58
C ASP A 123 -4.74 -0.37 -14.49
N LEU A 124 -4.21 -1.33 -13.74
CA LEU A 124 -4.94 -2.02 -12.67
C LEU A 124 -4.32 -1.69 -11.33
N THR A 125 -5.18 -1.42 -10.36
CA THR A 125 -4.74 -1.13 -9.00
C THR A 125 -5.73 -1.62 -7.97
N ALA A 126 -5.23 -1.92 -6.78
CA ALA A 126 -6.02 -2.24 -5.59
C ALA A 126 -5.44 -1.55 -4.36
N HIS A 127 -6.30 -1.25 -3.40
CA HIS A 127 -5.89 -0.71 -2.10
C HIS A 127 -4.91 -1.64 -1.38
N VAL A 128 -3.88 -1.03 -0.79
CA VAL A 128 -2.91 -1.74 0.02
C VAL A 128 -3.45 -2.03 1.42
N ALA A 129 -3.48 -3.30 1.79
CA ALA A 129 -3.85 -3.75 3.13
C ALA A 129 -2.70 -3.54 4.14
N PHE A 130 -2.44 -2.29 4.54
CA PHE A 130 -1.36 -1.93 5.47
C PHE A 130 -1.32 -2.74 6.78
N PRO A 131 -2.46 -3.07 7.44
CA PRO A 131 -2.45 -3.95 8.62
C PRO A 131 -1.86 -5.32 8.34
N ALA A 132 -2.13 -5.89 7.15
CA ALA A 132 -1.58 -7.19 6.75
C ALA A 132 -0.07 -7.10 6.51
N LEU A 133 0.42 -6.03 5.86
CA LEU A 133 1.86 -5.79 5.70
C LEU A 133 2.54 -5.68 7.07
N ALA A 134 1.98 -4.88 7.99
CA ALA A 134 2.53 -4.70 9.33
C ALA A 134 2.52 -6.01 10.14
N ALA A 135 1.47 -6.82 10.03
CA ALA A 135 1.41 -8.14 10.68
C ALA A 135 2.49 -9.09 10.12
N ALA A 136 2.61 -9.20 8.80
CA ALA A 136 3.63 -10.03 8.16
C ALA A 136 5.05 -9.62 8.54
N ALA A 137 5.31 -8.32 8.69
CA ALA A 137 6.60 -7.80 9.15
C ALA A 137 6.92 -8.23 10.59
N ARG A 138 5.93 -8.11 11.50
CA ARG A 138 6.07 -8.50 12.91
C ARG A 138 6.27 -10.00 13.06
N GLU A 139 5.57 -10.82 12.28
CA GLU A 139 5.79 -12.27 12.22
C GLU A 139 7.23 -12.62 11.83
N ALA A 140 7.87 -11.80 10.98
CA ALA A 140 9.26 -11.94 10.58
C ALA A 140 10.27 -11.22 11.50
N GLY A 141 9.83 -10.70 12.64
CA GLY A 141 10.69 -10.09 13.67
C GLY A 141 11.00 -8.61 13.50
N ALA A 142 10.35 -7.90 12.57
CA ALA A 142 10.48 -6.45 12.43
C ALA A 142 9.50 -5.68 13.32
N ALA A 143 9.85 -4.45 13.68
CA ALA A 143 8.91 -3.47 14.20
C ALA A 143 8.17 -2.79 13.04
N ALA A 144 6.92 -2.37 13.31
CA ALA A 144 6.09 -1.66 12.36
C ALA A 144 5.58 -0.36 12.98
N HIS A 145 5.84 0.76 12.29
CA HIS A 145 5.45 2.11 12.66
C HIS A 145 4.44 2.65 11.64
N GLY A 146 3.27 3.09 12.10
CA GLY A 146 2.12 3.40 11.25
C GLY A 146 1.21 2.18 11.00
N PRO A 147 0.38 2.18 9.94
CA PRO A 147 0.29 3.22 8.92
C PRO A 147 -0.23 4.56 9.47
N LEU A 148 0.33 5.68 8.99
CA LEU A 148 -0.15 7.04 9.29
C LEU A 148 -0.66 7.70 8.00
N PRO A 149 -1.61 8.64 8.05
CA PRO A 149 -1.92 9.48 6.89
C PRO A 149 -0.65 10.12 6.32
N MET A 150 -0.44 10.02 5.01
CA MET A 150 0.76 10.55 4.35
C MET A 150 0.93 12.05 4.62
N GLY A 151 -0.17 12.79 4.66
CA GLY A 151 -0.12 14.22 4.93
C GLY A 151 0.44 14.56 6.31
N LEU A 152 0.12 13.75 7.33
CA LEU A 152 0.70 13.91 8.68
C LEU A 152 2.20 13.57 8.67
N PHE A 153 2.57 12.47 8.03
CA PHE A 153 3.97 12.05 7.91
C PHE A 153 4.84 13.13 7.23
N LEU A 154 4.41 13.66 6.08
CA LEU A 154 5.15 14.68 5.35
C LEU A 154 5.21 16.02 6.10
N GLN A 155 4.16 16.39 6.82
CA GLN A 155 4.16 17.59 7.66
C GLN A 155 5.18 17.47 8.79
N ARG A 156 5.26 16.32 9.47
CA ARG A 156 6.26 16.07 10.53
C ARG A 156 7.69 16.13 10.01
N LEU A 157 7.92 15.73 8.76
CA LEU A 157 9.22 15.86 8.08
C LEU A 157 9.51 17.28 7.54
N GLY A 158 8.61 18.24 7.74
CA GLY A 158 8.83 19.65 7.39
C GLY A 158 8.59 19.99 5.91
N LEU A 159 7.72 19.26 5.21
CA LEU A 159 7.41 19.51 3.79
C LEU A 159 7.03 20.97 3.52
N MET A 160 6.17 21.57 4.35
CA MET A 160 5.70 22.95 4.14
C MET A 160 6.82 23.98 4.29
N SER A 161 7.71 23.79 5.27
CA SER A 161 8.89 24.64 5.44
C SER A 161 9.82 24.55 4.22
N ARG A 162 10.04 23.33 3.71
CA ARG A 162 10.84 23.12 2.49
C ARG A 162 10.17 23.76 1.27
N ALA A 163 8.86 23.59 1.10
CA ALA A 163 8.10 24.16 0.00
C ALA A 163 8.16 25.69 0.00
N ALA A 164 8.03 26.33 1.16
CA ALA A 164 8.16 27.78 1.30
C ALA A 164 9.55 28.30 0.91
N ILE A 165 10.62 27.59 1.30
CA ILE A 165 12.00 27.93 0.89
C ILE A 165 12.15 27.82 -0.63
N LEU A 166 11.72 26.70 -1.21
CA LEU A 166 11.82 26.47 -2.66
C LEU A 166 11.01 27.49 -3.46
N ALA A 167 9.81 27.85 -2.99
CA ALA A 167 8.97 28.87 -3.63
C ALA A 167 9.65 30.25 -3.65
N ARG A 168 10.35 30.64 -2.56
CA ARG A 168 11.12 31.88 -2.50
C ARG A 168 12.33 31.87 -3.46
N LEU A 169 13.02 30.74 -3.54
CA LEU A 169 14.19 30.58 -4.43
C LEU A 169 13.80 30.45 -5.90
N SER A 170 12.55 30.08 -6.20
CA SER A 170 12.02 29.94 -7.56
C SER A 170 10.68 30.67 -7.72
N PRO A 171 10.67 32.02 -7.73
CA PRO A 171 9.42 32.79 -7.77
C PRO A 171 8.51 32.43 -8.95
N ARG A 172 9.08 32.09 -10.11
CA ARG A 172 8.34 31.65 -11.30
C ARG A 172 7.52 30.37 -11.08
N HIS A 173 8.00 29.47 -10.22
CA HIS A 173 7.36 28.18 -9.93
C HIS A 173 6.70 28.14 -8.54
N ALA A 174 6.71 29.25 -7.81
CA ALA A 174 6.22 29.31 -6.43
C ALA A 174 4.81 28.76 -6.28
N GLY A 175 3.89 29.15 -7.18
CA GLY A 175 2.52 28.67 -7.18
C GLY A 175 2.42 27.15 -7.31
N THR A 176 3.15 26.55 -8.25
CA THR A 176 3.16 25.08 -8.48
C THR A 176 3.78 24.32 -7.31
N ILE A 177 4.85 24.85 -6.71
CA ILE A 177 5.51 24.22 -5.56
C ILE A 177 4.56 24.20 -4.35
N LEU A 178 3.95 25.34 -4.04
CA LEU A 178 3.06 25.47 -2.89
C LEU A 178 1.77 24.65 -3.09
N SER A 179 1.15 24.71 -4.27
CA SER A 179 -0.06 23.92 -4.55
C SER A 179 0.22 22.42 -4.61
N GLY A 180 1.40 22.03 -5.12
CA GLY A 180 1.85 20.63 -5.12
C GLY A 180 2.06 20.10 -3.70
N ALA A 181 2.74 20.87 -2.84
CA ALA A 181 2.93 20.53 -1.43
C ALA A 181 1.58 20.44 -0.69
N GLU A 182 0.69 21.41 -0.92
CA GLU A 182 -0.65 21.41 -0.34
C GLU A 182 -1.44 20.16 -0.75
N ARG A 183 -1.44 19.80 -2.04
CA ARG A 183 -2.11 18.59 -2.53
C ARG A 183 -1.62 17.30 -1.86
N LEU A 184 -0.33 17.23 -1.52
CA LEU A 184 0.25 16.07 -0.83
C LEU A 184 -0.18 15.97 0.64
N VAL A 185 -0.40 17.10 1.32
CA VAL A 185 -0.70 17.12 2.75
C VAL A 185 -2.18 17.28 3.08
N ALA A 186 -2.94 17.92 2.19
CA ALA A 186 -4.34 18.23 2.39
C ALA A 186 -5.16 16.93 2.53
N PRO A 187 -6.05 16.84 3.53
CA PRO A 187 -6.95 15.72 3.71
C PRO A 187 -7.77 15.33 2.49
N GLU A 188 -8.28 16.33 1.76
CA GLU A 188 -9.11 16.21 0.56
C GLU A 188 -8.28 15.89 -0.68
N GLY A 189 -6.97 16.12 -0.62
CA GLY A 189 -6.00 15.68 -1.61
C GLY A 189 -5.50 14.27 -1.31
N MET A 190 -4.18 14.11 -1.33
CA MET A 190 -3.55 12.81 -1.10
C MET A 190 -3.32 12.51 0.39
N GLY A 191 -3.46 13.53 1.27
CA GLY A 191 -2.98 13.48 2.64
C GLY A 191 -3.64 12.42 3.52
N ARG A 192 -4.96 12.19 3.35
CA ARG A 192 -5.67 11.07 4.01
C ARG A 192 -5.73 9.82 3.15
N LEU A 193 -5.79 9.95 1.84
CA LEU A 193 -5.92 8.83 0.92
C LEU A 193 -4.71 7.89 1.01
N PHE A 194 -3.51 8.46 0.90
CA PHE A 194 -2.25 7.75 1.04
C PHE A 194 -1.89 7.55 2.50
N LYS A 195 -1.19 6.45 2.78
CA LYS A 195 -0.60 6.12 4.06
C LYS A 195 0.90 5.94 3.94
N ALA A 196 1.61 6.22 5.02
CA ALA A 196 3.01 5.88 5.20
C ALA A 196 3.14 4.79 6.26
N LEU A 197 3.85 3.71 5.94
CA LEU A 197 4.20 2.61 6.85
C LEU A 197 5.72 2.45 6.84
N CYS A 198 6.34 2.45 8.01
CA CYS A 198 7.75 2.12 8.15
C CYS A 198 7.92 0.79 8.88
N LEU A 199 8.72 -0.10 8.29
CA LEU A 199 9.10 -1.38 8.89
C LEU A 199 10.60 -1.39 9.10
N CYS A 200 11.08 -1.73 10.28
CA CYS A 200 12.50 -1.69 10.58
C CYS A 200 12.89 -2.69 11.67
N HIS A 201 14.20 -2.86 11.89
CA HIS A 201 14.68 -3.68 13.00
C HIS A 201 14.19 -3.10 14.35
N PRO A 202 13.69 -3.92 15.30
CA PRO A 202 13.08 -3.44 16.54
C PRO A 202 14.04 -2.73 17.50
N GLY A 203 15.35 -2.93 17.34
CA GLY A 203 16.39 -2.24 18.10
C GLY A 203 16.72 -0.82 17.61
N LEU A 204 16.10 -0.34 16.53
CA LEU A 204 16.28 1.03 16.05
C LEU A 204 15.39 2.01 16.80
N ALA A 205 15.80 3.27 16.87
CA ALA A 205 14.95 4.34 17.36
C ALA A 205 13.71 4.50 16.47
N ILE A 206 12.67 5.16 17.01
CA ILE A 206 11.47 5.48 16.23
C ILE A 206 11.89 6.26 14.98
N PRO A 207 11.49 5.81 13.77
CA PRO A 207 11.85 6.50 12.53
C PRO A 207 11.28 7.93 12.49
N PRO A 208 12.03 8.90 11.95
CA PRO A 208 11.55 10.28 11.83
C PRO A 208 10.19 10.38 11.12
N GLY A 209 9.27 11.15 11.69
CA GLY A 209 7.90 11.33 11.18
C GLY A 209 6.89 10.32 11.74
N PHE A 210 7.35 9.28 12.43
CA PHE A 210 6.51 8.24 13.06
C PHE A 210 6.43 8.35 14.58
N GLU A 211 6.86 9.47 15.16
CA GLU A 211 6.78 9.73 16.59
C GLU A 211 5.31 9.71 17.07
N PRO A 212 5.02 9.23 18.29
CA PRO A 212 3.71 9.43 18.91
C PRO A 212 3.35 10.93 18.97
N ALA A 213 2.06 11.23 18.91
CA ALA A 213 1.57 12.60 19.13
C ALA A 213 1.74 13.01 20.60
#